data_AF-A0A7X0A8B1-F1
#
_entry.id   AF-A0A7X0A8B1-F1
#
_cell.length_a   1.000
_cell.length_b   1.000
_cell.length_c   1.000
_cell.angle_alpha   90.00
_cell.angle_beta   90.00
_cell.angle_gamma   90.00
#
_symmetry.space_group_name_H-M   'P 1'
#
loop_
_entity.id
_entity.type
_entity.pdbx_description
1 polymer ?
#
loop_
_entity_poly.entity_id
_entity_poly.type
_entity_poly.pdbx_seq_one_letter_code
_entity_poly.pdbx_strand_id
1 'polypeptide(L)'
;MTPIKNIASLSAEGLFGILKNDFADYIDSKLDSGLNIEFAHVEDVINVMFPDVIEGIAFSIIVTEKEITVTENNISPEYNSGLLEQYLIDFLTLKAS
;
A
#
# COMPACT_ATOMS: atom_id res chain seq x y z
N MET A 1 -1.27 10.66 -7.02
CA MET A 1 -2.37 10.36 -6.08
C MET A 1 -3.40 9.58 -6.83
N THR A 2 -3.75 8.40 -6.31
CA THR A 2 -4.64 7.45 -6.98
C THR A 2 -5.82 7.10 -6.06
N PRO A 3 -7.05 7.52 -6.39
CA PRO A 3 -8.24 7.25 -5.58
C PRO A 3 -8.84 5.88 -5.91
N ILE A 4 -9.34 5.19 -4.89
CA ILE A 4 -9.98 3.87 -4.95
C ILE A 4 -11.29 3.95 -4.16
N LYS A 5 -12.41 3.49 -4.74
CA LYS A 5 -13.69 3.45 -4.01
C LYS A 5 -13.64 2.41 -2.88
N ASN A 6 -14.07 2.81 -1.68
CA ASN A 6 -14.13 1.92 -0.53
C ASN A 6 -15.53 1.30 -0.38
N ILE A 7 -15.85 0.34 -1.25
CA ILE A 7 -17.18 -0.31 -1.29
C ILE A 7 -17.36 -1.19 -0.05
N ALA A 8 -16.31 -1.87 0.38
CA ALA A 8 -16.27 -2.70 1.59
C ALA A 8 -16.32 -1.89 2.91
N SER A 9 -16.31 -0.55 2.84
CA SER A 9 -16.30 0.35 4.02
C SER A 9 -15.19 0.01 5.02
N LEU A 10 -14.00 -0.29 4.52
CA LEU A 10 -12.81 -0.59 5.34
C LEU A 10 -12.41 0.63 6.16
N SER A 11 -12.16 0.43 7.46
CA SER A 11 -11.47 1.42 8.29
C SER A 11 -9.96 1.36 8.07
N ALA A 12 -9.24 2.41 8.46
CA ALA A 12 -7.78 2.43 8.42
C ALA A 12 -7.17 1.26 9.23
N GLU A 13 -7.72 0.97 10.42
CA GLU A 13 -7.29 -0.15 11.25
C GLU A 13 -7.53 -1.51 10.56
N GLY A 14 -8.70 -1.69 9.95
CA GLY A 14 -9.04 -2.91 9.22
C GLY A 14 -8.12 -3.13 8.01
N LEU A 15 -7.89 -2.08 7.23
CA LEU A 15 -6.98 -2.13 6.09
C LEU A 15 -5.53 -2.37 6.52
N PHE A 16 -5.09 -1.76 7.62
CA PHE A 16 -3.76 -1.98 8.19
C PHE A 16 -3.54 -3.45 8.57
N GLY A 17 -4.54 -4.08 9.20
CA GLY A 17 -4.52 -5.50 9.50
C GLY A 17 -4.41 -6.38 8.25
N ILE A 18 -5.15 -6.05 7.19
CA ILE A 18 -5.10 -6.75 5.90
C ILE A 18 -3.72 -6.60 5.25
N LEU A 19 -3.16 -5.38 5.23
CA LEU A 19 -1.85 -5.12 4.64
C LEU A 19 -0.75 -5.93 5.32
N LYS A 20 -0.74 -5.96 6.66
CA LYS A 20 0.27 -6.71 7.43
C LYS A 20 0.24 -8.22 7.21
N ASN A 21 -0.94 -8.78 6.95
CA ASN A 21 -1.11 -10.23 6.82
C ASN A 21 -1.00 -10.71 5.38
N ASP A 22 -1.54 -9.95 4.43
CA ASP A 22 -1.79 -10.46 3.07
C ASP A 22 -0.92 -9.78 2.00
N PHE A 23 -0.38 -8.58 2.25
CA PHE A 23 0.27 -7.81 1.19
C PHE A 23 1.66 -8.33 0.85
N ALA A 24 2.42 -8.81 1.84
CA ALA A 24 3.73 -9.43 1.61
C ALA A 24 3.59 -10.66 0.69
N ASP A 25 2.70 -11.59 1.04
CA ASP A 25 2.40 -12.76 0.21
C ASP A 25 1.91 -12.37 -1.21
N TYR A 26 1.09 -11.32 -1.30
CA TYR A 26 0.64 -10.80 -2.59
C TYR A 26 1.81 -10.31 -3.44
N ILE A 27 2.69 -9.48 -2.89
CA ILE A 27 3.85 -8.94 -3.60
C ILE A 27 4.83 -10.05 -4.00
N ASP A 28 5.12 -10.97 -3.08
CA ASP A 28 6.00 -12.11 -3.34
C ASP A 28 5.48 -12.94 -4.51
N SER A 29 4.16 -13.15 -4.62
CA SER A 29 3.55 -13.86 -5.75
C SER A 29 3.65 -13.13 -7.10
N LYS A 30 3.87 -11.82 -7.10
CA LYS A 30 3.99 -10.99 -8.31
C LYS A 30 5.43 -10.78 -8.75
N LEU A 31 6.33 -10.59 -7.80
CA LEU A 31 7.72 -10.22 -8.06
C LEU A 31 8.70 -11.38 -7.89
N ASP A 32 8.26 -12.52 -7.35
CA ASP A 32 9.14 -13.65 -6.95
C ASP A 32 10.34 -13.14 -6.13
N SER A 33 10.04 -12.20 -5.23
CA SER A 33 11.03 -11.41 -4.50
C SER A 33 10.50 -11.24 -3.10
N GLY A 34 11.16 -11.85 -2.11
CA GLY A 34 10.84 -11.73 -0.68
C GLY A 34 11.22 -10.37 -0.12
N LEU A 35 10.58 -9.31 -0.62
CA LEU A 35 10.83 -7.94 -0.21
C LEU A 35 10.37 -7.73 1.22
N ASN A 36 11.21 -7.10 2.05
CA ASN A 36 10.76 -6.64 3.34
C ASN A 36 9.80 -5.45 3.14
N ILE A 37 8.59 -5.56 3.69
CA ILE A 37 7.57 -4.52 3.65
C ILE A 37 7.18 -4.17 5.08
N GLU A 38 7.33 -2.90 5.42
CA GLU A 38 6.95 -2.38 6.72
C GLU A 38 5.74 -1.46 6.60
N PHE A 39 4.96 -1.39 7.69
CA PHE A 39 3.76 -0.57 7.76
C PHE A 39 3.70 0.21 9.07
N ALA A 40 3.26 1.45 8.98
CA ALA A 40 2.98 2.30 10.13
C ALA A 40 1.60 2.92 9.97
N HIS A 41 0.80 2.92 11.03
CA HIS A 41 -0.58 3.41 11.02
C HIS A 41 -0.75 4.52 12.05
N VAL A 42 -1.30 5.66 11.61
CA VAL A 42 -1.63 6.82 12.44
C VAL A 42 -2.97 7.37 11.96
N GLU A 43 -3.99 7.32 12.82
CA GLU A 43 -5.36 7.77 12.53
C GLU A 43 -5.93 7.16 11.24
N ASP A 44 -6.13 7.96 10.20
CA ASP A 44 -6.68 7.54 8.91
C ASP A 44 -5.58 7.28 7.86
N VAL A 45 -4.30 7.34 8.27
CA VAL A 45 -3.15 7.25 7.37
C VAL A 45 -2.34 5.99 7.65
N ILE A 46 -2.09 5.21 6.60
CA ILE A 46 -1.19 4.05 6.62
C ILE A 46 0.00 4.35 5.72
N ASN A 47 1.18 4.39 6.30
CA ASN A 47 2.43 4.49 5.58
C ASN A 47 2.92 3.08 5.23
N VAL A 48 3.40 2.94 4.00
CA VAL A 48 4.02 1.72 3.45
C VAL A 48 5.48 2.03 3.15
N MET A 49 6.37 1.18 3.65
CA MET A 49 7.82 1.31 3.50
C MET A 49 8.36 0.03 2.86
N PHE A 50 9.35 0.18 1.99
CA PHE A 50 10.07 -0.93 1.36
C PHE A 50 11.56 -0.73 1.64
N PRO A 51 12.08 -1.10 2.83
CA PRO A 51 13.44 -0.79 3.24
C PRO A 51 14.53 -1.33 2.31
N ASP A 52 14.26 -2.43 1.60
CA ASP A 52 15.18 -3.02 0.63
C ASP A 52 15.23 -2.27 -0.71
N VAL A 53 14.28 -1.35 -0.93
CA VAL A 53 14.08 -0.62 -2.19
C VAL A 53 14.41 0.85 -1.98
N ILE A 54 13.83 1.50 -0.97
CA ILE A 54 14.03 2.92 -0.70
C ILE A 54 14.02 3.22 0.80
N GLU A 55 14.82 4.20 1.21
CA GLU A 55 14.75 4.73 2.57
C GLU A 55 13.49 5.59 2.77
N GLY A 56 12.79 5.36 3.88
CA GLY A 56 11.63 6.15 4.29
C GLY A 56 10.30 5.65 3.72
N ILE A 57 9.30 6.52 3.72
CA ILE A 57 7.93 6.19 3.33
C ILE A 57 7.84 6.16 1.80
N ALA A 58 7.50 5.00 1.25
CA ALA A 58 7.25 4.84 -0.19
C ALA A 58 5.88 5.41 -0.56
N PHE A 59 4.85 4.94 0.13
CA PHE A 59 3.46 5.31 -0.12
C PHE A 59 2.74 5.68 1.18
N SER A 60 1.83 6.63 1.09
CA SER A 60 0.86 6.94 2.13
C SER A 60 -0.54 6.64 1.60
N ILE A 61 -1.31 5.89 2.38
CA ILE A 61 -2.67 5.49 2.09
C ILE A 61 -3.57 6.23 3.08
N ILE A 62 -4.47 7.07 2.57
CA ILE A 62 -5.49 7.75 3.36
C ILE A 62 -6.79 6.97 3.21
N VAL A 63 -7.39 6.55 4.33
CA VAL A 63 -8.61 5.74 4.33
C VAL A 63 -9.77 6.55 4.90
N THR A 64 -10.85 6.62 4.14
CA THR A 64 -12.13 7.19 4.57
C THR A 64 -13.23 6.16 4.36
N GLU A 65 -14.42 6.43 4.90
CA GLU A 65 -15.59 5.56 4.71
C GLU A 65 -15.95 5.30 3.23
N LYS A 66 -15.57 6.21 2.33
CA LYS A 66 -15.98 6.17 0.91
C LYS A 66 -14.83 5.95 -0.07
N GLU A 67 -13.61 6.26 0.35
CA GLU A 67 -12.46 6.32 -0.54
C GLU A 67 -11.18 5.93 0.19
N ILE A 68 -10.32 5.19 -0.51
CA ILE A 68 -8.94 4.92 -0.15
C ILE A 68 -8.07 5.64 -1.18
N THR A 69 -7.16 6.50 -0.72
CA THR A 69 -6.33 7.32 -1.60
C THR A 69 -4.85 7.02 -1.37
N VAL A 70 -4.16 6.61 -2.44
CA VAL A 70 -2.72 6.30 -2.43
C VAL A 70 -1.93 7.51 -2.91
N THR A 71 -0.87 7.86 -2.17
CA THR A 71 0.07 8.92 -2.52
C THR A 71 1.49 8.35 -2.53
N GLU A 72 2.18 8.47 -3.65
CA GLU A 72 3.63 8.22 -3.75
C GLU A 72 4.37 9.39 -3.10
N ASN A 73 5.27 9.09 -2.15
CA ASN A 73 6.06 10.11 -1.45
C ASN A 73 7.49 10.22 -1.96
N ASN A 74 8.14 9.07 -2.23
CA ASN A 74 9.56 9.03 -2.56
C ASN A 74 9.77 8.52 -3.99
N ILE A 75 9.97 9.47 -4.91
CA ILE A 75 10.17 9.23 -6.34
C ILE A 75 11.65 8.95 -6.58
N SER A 76 12.13 7.75 -6.29
CA SER A 76 13.47 7.34 -6.72
C SER A 76 13.37 6.67 -8.10
N PRO A 77 13.91 7.27 -9.17
CA PRO A 77 13.85 6.69 -10.51
C PRO A 77 14.70 5.43 -10.69
N GLU A 78 15.56 5.11 -9.70
CA GLU A 78 16.44 3.93 -9.72
C GLU A 78 15.69 2.62 -9.42
N TYR A 79 14.53 2.73 -8.77
CA TYR A 79 13.68 1.60 -8.48
C TYR A 79 12.39 1.72 -9.29
N ASN A 80 11.85 0.59 -9.76
CA ASN A 80 10.58 0.57 -10.49
C ASN A 80 9.40 0.89 -9.54
N SER A 81 9.39 2.08 -8.93
CA SER A 81 8.37 2.54 -7.97
C SER A 81 6.97 2.46 -8.58
N GLY A 82 6.84 2.71 -9.89
CA GLY A 82 5.58 2.57 -10.61
C GLY A 82 5.02 1.13 -10.64
N LEU A 83 5.87 0.09 -10.64
CA LEU A 83 5.39 -1.30 -10.54
C LEU A 83 4.87 -1.60 -9.13
N LEU A 84 5.58 -1.13 -8.09
CA LEU A 84 5.15 -1.28 -6.70
C LEU A 84 3.85 -0.51 -6.42
N GLU A 85 3.72 0.71 -6.97
CA GLU A 85 2.49 1.49 -6.88
C GLU A 85 1.33 0.74 -7.53
N GLN A 86 1.54 0.20 -8.74
CA GLN A 86 0.52 -0.56 -9.45
C GLN A 86 0.07 -1.78 -8.64
N TYR A 87 1.00 -2.56 -8.10
CA TYR A 87 0.63 -3.72 -7.29
C TYR A 87 -0.10 -3.35 -6.00
N LEU A 88 0.29 -2.24 -5.36
CA LEU A 88 -0.42 -1.71 -4.21
C LEU A 88 -1.86 -1.31 -4.58
N ILE A 89 -2.04 -0.55 -5.66
CA ILE A 89 -3.36 -0.13 -6.15
C ILE A 89 -4.23 -1.35 -6.49
N ASP A 90 -3.68 -2.35 -7.19
CA ASP A 90 -4.40 -3.57 -7.56
C ASP A 90 -4.86 -4.33 -6.32
N PHE A 91 -3.97 -4.50 -5.34
CA PHE A 91 -4.29 -5.16 -4.08
C PHE A 91 -5.39 -4.42 -3.32
N LEU A 92 -5.25 -3.10 -3.18
CA LEU A 92 -6.23 -2.26 -2.48
C LEU A 92 -7.59 -2.29 -3.18
N THR A 93 -7.60 -2.28 -4.51
CA THR A 93 -8.84 -2.40 -5.31
C THR A 93 -9.53 -3.74 -5.05
N LEU A 94 -8.77 -4.84 -4.97
CA LEU A 94 -9.31 -6.17 -4.66
C LEU A 94 -9.93 -6.23 -3.25
N LYS A 95 -9.31 -5.58 -2.25
CA LYS A 95 -9.77 -5.61 -0.86
C LYS A 95 -10.90 -4.63 -0.58
N ALA A 96 -10.95 -3.52 -1.32
CA ALA A 96 -11.96 -2.47 -1.18
C ALA A 96 -13.27 -2.74 -1.93
N SER A 97 -13.30 -3.79 -2.76
CA SER A 97 -14.46 -4.22 -3.56
C SER A 97 -15.53 -4.95 -2.76
#